data_AF-A0AAV7Z6R1-F1
#
_entry.id   AF-A0AAV7Z6R1-F1
#
_cell.length_a   1.000
_cell.length_b   1.000
_cell.length_c   1.000
_cell.angle_alpha   90.00
_cell.angle_beta   90.00
_cell.angle_gamma   90.00
#
_symmetry.space_group_name_H-M   'P 1'
#
loop_
_entity.id
_entity.type
_entity.pdbx_description
1 polymer ?
#
loop_
_entity_poly.entity_id
_entity_poly.type
_entity_poly.pdbx_seq_one_letter_code
_entity_poly.pdbx_strand_id
1 'polypeptide(L)' 'MENENEKLERIHGSLTRAGKVRNQTPKVEKLPKKKKLTGRAKMRFLYNKRFVHVVEEQGRRRAGPNSNKNK' A
#
# COMPACT_ATOMS: atom_id res chain seq x y z
N MET A 1 -51.12 8.93 -2.09
CA MET A 1 -50.34 7.85 -1.45
C MET A 1 -48.90 8.08 -1.84
N GLU A 2 -48.01 8.05 -0.84
CA GLU A 2 -46.76 8.80 -0.78
C GLU A 2 -45.80 8.60 -1.95
N ASN A 3 -45.06 9.67 -2.20
CA ASN A 3 -44.26 9.95 -3.37
C ASN A 3 -43.15 8.92 -3.59
N GLU A 4 -42.94 8.53 -4.85
CA GLU A 4 -41.86 7.68 -5.37
C GLU A 4 -40.42 8.28 -5.21
N ASN A 5 -40.23 9.19 -4.26
CA ASN A 5 -39.00 9.96 -4.05
C ASN A 5 -38.09 9.43 -2.93
N GLU A 6 -38.44 8.32 -2.26
CA GLU A 6 -37.55 7.69 -1.27
C GLU A 6 -36.39 6.89 -1.90
N LYS A 7 -36.34 6.77 -3.24
CA LYS A 7 -35.29 6.01 -3.95
C LYS A 7 -34.03 6.84 -4.28
N LEU A 8 -33.78 7.93 -3.56
CA LEU A 8 -32.57 8.74 -3.67
C LEU A 8 -31.82 8.89 -2.33
N GLU A 9 -32.20 8.14 -1.31
CA GLU A 9 -31.68 8.31 0.06
C GLU A 9 -30.33 7.64 0.35
N ARG A 10 -29.55 7.32 -0.70
CA ARG A 10 -28.11 7.07 -0.51
C ARG A 10 -27.24 7.70 -1.59
N ILE A 11 -27.52 8.94 -1.99
CA ILE A 11 -26.58 9.71 -2.80
C ILE A 11 -25.62 10.46 -1.88
N HIS A 12 -24.64 9.75 -1.34
CA HIS A 12 -23.59 10.39 -0.55
C HIS A 12 -22.64 11.16 -1.46
N GLY A 13 -22.95 12.46 -1.63
CA GLY A 13 -22.10 13.56 -2.06
C GLY A 13 -22.23 13.92 -3.55
N SER A 14 -22.53 15.20 -3.81
CA SER A 14 -22.69 15.77 -5.14
C SER A 14 -21.43 15.64 -6.02
N LEU A 15 -21.64 15.50 -7.34
CA LEU A 15 -20.62 15.34 -8.37
C LEU A 15 -19.59 16.49 -8.39
N THR A 16 -19.98 17.66 -7.90
CA THR A 16 -19.24 18.92 -8.02
C THR A 16 -18.38 19.27 -6.80
N ARG A 17 -18.33 18.42 -5.76
CA ARG A 17 -17.51 18.69 -4.55
C ARG A 17 -16.05 18.36 -4.81
N ALA A 18 -15.25 19.39 -5.11
CA ALA A 18 -13.80 19.28 -5.20
C ALA A 18 -13.21 18.67 -3.91
N GLY A 19 -12.27 17.72 -4.06
CA GLY A 19 -11.55 17.14 -2.93
C GLY A 19 -12.34 16.17 -2.05
N LYS A 20 -13.60 15.84 -2.37
CA LYS A 20 -14.47 14.93 -1.59
C LYS A 20 -13.76 13.66 -1.13
N VAL A 21 -13.08 12.97 -2.04
CA VAL A 21 -12.40 11.69 -1.73
C VAL A 21 -11.25 11.90 -0.73
N ARG A 22 -10.41 12.90 -0.95
CA ARG A 22 -9.27 13.21 -0.06
C ARG A 22 -9.72 13.67 1.33
N ASN A 23 -10.88 14.32 1.42
CA ASN A 23 -11.44 14.78 2.70
C ASN A 23 -12.16 13.66 3.45
N GLN A 24 -12.73 12.67 2.74
CA GLN A 24 -13.35 11.49 3.34
C GLN A 24 -12.32 10.48 3.84
N THR A 25 -11.14 10.39 3.22
CA THR A 25 -10.12 9.43 3.67
C THR A 25 -9.65 9.77 5.09
N PRO A 26 -9.73 8.84 6.07
CA PRO A 26 -9.26 9.10 7.41
C PRO A 26 -7.77 9.41 7.40
N LYS A 27 -7.36 10.41 8.20
CA LYS A 27 -5.95 10.79 8.29
C LYS A 27 -5.18 9.73 9.07
N VAL A 28 -4.39 8.92 8.37
CA VAL A 28 -3.48 7.96 9.01
C VAL A 28 -2.13 8.63 9.27
N GLU A 29 -1.71 8.64 10.54
CA GLU A 29 -0.39 9.13 10.93
C GLU A 29 0.73 8.17 10.50
N LYS A 30 1.92 8.73 10.28
CA LYS A 30 3.08 7.91 9.91
C LYS A 30 3.61 7.21 11.17
N LEU A 31 3.61 5.89 11.15
CA LEU A 31 4.27 5.10 12.20
C LEU A 31 5.76 5.45 12.30
N PRO A 32 6.34 5.51 13.51
CA PRO A 32 7.76 5.71 13.71
C PRO A 32 8.54 4.54 13.08
N LYS A 33 9.56 4.86 12.28
CA LYS A 33 10.41 3.87 11.60
C LYS A 33 11.87 4.15 11.90
N LYS A 34 12.66 3.09 12.04
CA LYS A 34 14.12 3.20 12.13
C LYS A 34 14.67 3.89 10.87
N LYS A 35 15.74 4.68 11.05
CA LYS A 35 16.43 5.35 9.93
C LYS A 35 16.86 4.30 8.90
N LYS A 36 16.56 4.56 7.63
CA LYS A 36 17.00 3.70 6.53
C LYS A 36 18.50 3.86 6.33
N LEU A 37 19.18 2.76 6.01
CA LEU A 37 20.58 2.81 5.56
C LEU A 37 20.68 3.65 4.28
N THR A 38 21.73 4.47 4.19
CA THR A 38 22.01 5.35 3.04
C THR A 38 23.34 5.02 2.39
N GLY A 39 23.53 5.48 1.15
CA GLY A 39 24.79 5.36 0.40
C GLY A 39 25.32 3.93 0.28
N ARG A 40 26.62 3.77 0.52
CA ARG A 40 27.34 2.49 0.39
C ARG A 40 26.80 1.41 1.31
N ALA A 41 26.37 1.75 2.52
CA ALA A 41 25.78 0.80 3.46
C ALA A 41 24.49 0.18 2.91
N LYS A 42 23.65 0.98 2.23
CA LYS A 42 22.45 0.49 1.56
C LYS A 42 22.79 -0.45 0.41
N MET A 43 23.79 -0.12 -0.39
CA MET A 43 24.20 -0.96 -1.52
C MET A 43 24.77 -2.31 -1.05
N ARG A 44 25.59 -2.31 0.02
CA ARG A 44 26.07 -3.56 0.64
C ARG A 44 24.91 -4.42 1.14
N PHE A 45 23.95 -3.81 1.84
CA PHE A 45 22.77 -4.52 2.32
C PHE A 45 21.95 -5.14 1.17
N LEU A 46 21.73 -4.40 0.08
CA LEU A 46 21.00 -4.90 -1.09
C LEU A 46 21.74 -6.02 -1.79
N TYR A 47 23.06 -5.92 -1.96
CA TYR A 47 23.87 -6.97 -2.57
C TYR A 47 23.80 -8.26 -1.76
N ASN A 48 24.07 -8.19 -0.46
CA ASN A 48 23.99 -9.35 0.42
C ASN A 48 22.59 -9.98 0.39
N LYS A 49 21.53 -9.15 0.44
CA LYS A 49 20.14 -9.62 0.42
C LYS A 49 19.73 -10.26 -0.91
N ARG A 50 20.27 -9.81 -2.05
CA ARG A 50 19.86 -10.27 -3.40
C ARG A 50 20.69 -11.43 -3.93
N PHE A 51 21.97 -11.48 -3.58
CA PHE A 51 22.93 -12.38 -4.23
C PHE A 51 23.61 -13.34 -3.25
N VAL A 52 24.04 -12.86 -2.07
CA VAL A 52 24.82 -13.69 -1.14
C VAL A 52 23.91 -14.57 -0.28
N HIS A 53 22.79 -14.03 0.22
CA HIS A 53 21.90 -14.73 1.15
C HIS A 53 20.72 -15.43 0.45
N VAL A 54 20.63 -15.40 -0.89
CA VAL A 54 19.60 -16.12 -1.64
C VAL A 54 20.15 -17.50 -1.95
N VAL A 55 19.68 -18.53 -1.24
CA VAL A 55 19.90 -19.93 -1.63
C VAL A 55 18.99 -20.21 -2.83
N GLU A 56 19.57 -20.52 -3.99
CA GLU A 56 18.82 -21.04 -5.14
C GLU A 56 18.34 -22.45 -4.79
N GLU A 57 17.18 -22.57 -4.15
CA GLU A 57 16.47 -23.85 -4.08
C GLU A 57 16.23 -24.34 -5.51
N GLN A 58 16.57 -25.60 -5.76
CA GLN A 58 16.50 -26.22 -7.08
C GLN A 58 15.14 -25.91 -7.74
N GLY A 59 15.21 -25.24 -8.89
CA GLY A 59 14.07 -25.08 -9.80
C GLY A 59 13.41 -23.71 -9.82
N ARG A 60 13.36 -22.92 -8.73
CA ARG A 60 12.73 -21.57 -8.77
C ARG A 60 13.24 -20.64 -7.66
N ARG A 61 13.51 -19.37 -7.99
CA ARG A 61 13.63 -18.32 -6.97
C ARG A 61 12.31 -18.22 -6.21
N ARG A 62 12.35 -18.24 -4.87
CA ARG A 62 11.19 -17.95 -4.00
C ARG A 62 10.53 -16.63 -4.46
N ALA A 63 9.23 -16.51 -4.22
CA ALA A 63 8.40 -15.42 -4.72
C ALA A 63 9.05 -14.03 -4.55
N GLY A 64 8.79 -13.12 -5.49
CA GLY A 64 9.54 -11.86 -5.63
C GLY A 64 9.63 -11.01 -4.35
N PRO A 65 10.53 -10.02 -4.27
CA PRO A 65 10.90 -9.32 -3.03
C PRO A 65 9.77 -8.64 -2.24
N ASN A 66 8.59 -8.49 -2.85
CA ASN A 66 7.37 -7.95 -2.25
C ASN A 66 6.16 -8.86 -2.54
N SER A 67 6.38 -10.17 -2.61
CA SER A 67 5.29 -11.15 -2.75
C SER A 67 4.65 -11.39 -1.40
N ASN A 68 3.65 -10.57 -1.09
CA ASN A 68 2.85 -10.71 0.12
C ASN A 68 1.71 -11.69 -0.19
N LYS A 69 1.94 -12.99 -0.03
CA LYS A 69 0.86 -14.00 -0.17
C LYS A 69 -0.06 -14.04 1.06
N ASN A 70 0.51 -13.82 2.26
CA ASN A 70 -0.20 -13.88 3.53
C ASN A 70 0.09 -12.63 4.38
N LYS A 71 -0.16 -11.45 3.80
CA LYS A 71 -0.27 -10.22 4.58
C LYS A 71 -1.65 -9.64 4.35
#